data_AF-A0A378G0C6-F1
#
_entry.id   AF-A0A378G0C6-F1
#
_cell.length_a   1.000
_cell.length_b   1.000
_cell.length_c   1.000
_cell.angle_alpha   90.00
_cell.angle_beta   90.00
_cell.angle_gamma   90.00
#
_symmetry.space_group_name_H-M   'P 1'
#
loop_
_entity.id
_entity.type
_entity.pdbx_description
1 polymer ?
#
loop_
_entity_poly.entity_id
_entity_poly.type
_entity_poly.pdbx_seq_one_letter_code
_entity_poly.pdbx_strand_id
1 'polypeptide(L)'
;MGVKVRGVSRVSNNINRLIDNIEKRKTMRALYSALFEIGLESAVLVPIDTNTLVNSQFREVIIKGNRLTGRIGYSANYAAYVHEAKGIHLGKNTPRPVRKGEAPGSRGNIWDTSGEPKFLEKGAENARDRVDAVIRREMEL
;
A
#
# COMPACT_ATOMS: atom_id res chain seq x y z
N MET A 1 31.70 50.81 12.54
CA MET A 1 30.23 50.66 12.55
C MET A 1 29.87 49.42 11.76
N GLY A 2 29.27 48.41 12.39
CA GLY A 2 28.87 47.18 11.70
C GLY A 2 27.72 47.45 10.74
N VAL A 3 27.89 47.11 9.47
CA VAL A 3 26.84 47.26 8.45
C VAL A 3 25.72 46.28 8.77
N LYS A 4 24.55 46.78 9.19
CA LYS A 4 23.37 45.95 9.46
C LYS A 4 22.75 45.56 8.12
N VAL A 5 23.11 44.38 7.61
CA VAL A 5 22.61 43.86 6.34
C VAL A 5 21.11 43.53 6.46
N ARG A 6 20.26 44.45 6.01
CA ARG A 6 18.81 44.25 5.91
C ARG A 6 18.52 43.40 4.67
N GLY A 7 18.37 42.09 4.85
CA GLY A 7 18.03 41.17 3.74
C GLY A 7 18.26 39.70 4.04
N VAL A 8 19.24 39.38 4.89
CA VAL A 8 19.62 38.00 5.25
C VAL A 8 18.42 37.22 5.81
N SER A 9 17.66 37.81 6.73
CA SER A 9 16.47 37.17 7.31
C SER A 9 15.39 36.85 6.26
N ARG A 10 15.22 37.67 5.23
CA ARG A 10 14.24 37.43 4.15
C ARG A 10 14.68 36.26 3.26
N VAL A 11 15.98 36.19 2.97
CA VAL A 11 16.59 35.09 2.20
C VAL A 11 16.49 33.78 2.98
N SER A 12 16.88 33.76 4.26
CA SER A 12 16.74 32.59 5.13
C SER A 12 15.29 32.09 5.20
N ASN A 13 14.32 32.99 5.35
CA ASN A 13 12.91 32.60 5.40
C ASN A 13 12.41 32.00 4.07
N ASN A 14 12.87 32.50 2.93
CA ASN A 14 12.50 31.95 1.62
C ASN A 14 13.19 30.61 1.34
N ILE A 15 14.45 30.45 1.77
CA ILE A 15 15.18 29.18 1.70
C ILE A 15 14.49 28.13 2.58
N ASN A 16 14.12 28.47 3.81
CA ASN A 16 13.40 27.55 4.71
C ASN A 16 12.07 27.11 4.11
N ARG A 17 11.28 28.03 3.53
CA ARG A 17 10.03 27.67 2.83
C ARG A 17 10.26 26.77 1.63
N LEU A 18 11.34 26.97 0.89
CA LEU A 18 11.71 26.12 -0.24
C LEU A 18 12.08 24.72 0.24
N ILE A 19 12.91 24.62 1.28
CA ILE A 19 13.29 23.35 1.92
C ILE A 19 12.05 22.62 2.44
N ASP A 20 11.17 23.29 3.19
CA ASP A 20 9.92 22.69 3.71
C ASP A 20 9.04 22.14 2.58
N ASN A 21 8.95 22.85 1.45
CA ASN A 21 8.18 22.39 0.29
C ASN A 21 8.83 21.20 -0.40
N ILE A 22 10.16 21.18 -0.50
CA ILE A 22 10.92 20.06 -1.05
C ILE A 22 10.77 18.83 -0.14
N GLU A 23 10.95 18.98 1.16
CA GLU A 23 10.78 17.91 2.14
C GLU A 23 9.35 17.34 2.09
N LYS A 24 8.32 18.18 2.11
CA LYS A 24 6.92 17.73 1.97
C LYS A 24 6.69 16.93 0.69
N ARG A 25 7.25 17.37 -0.45
CA ARG A 25 7.14 16.63 -1.73
C ARG A 25 7.88 15.30 -1.67
N LYS A 26 9.11 15.27 -1.15
CA LYS A 26 9.89 14.05 -0.95
C LYS A 26 9.14 13.06 -0.07
N THR A 27 8.62 13.49 1.08
CA THR A 27 7.87 12.62 2.01
C THR A 27 6.58 12.10 1.39
N MET A 28 5.84 12.93 0.65
CA MET A 28 4.64 12.49 -0.08
C MET A 28 4.98 11.41 -1.12
N ARG A 29 6.02 11.61 -1.93
CA ARG A 29 6.48 10.61 -2.90
C ARG A 29 6.92 9.32 -2.21
N ALA A 30 7.76 9.44 -1.18
CA ALA A 30 8.22 8.31 -0.38
C ALA A 30 7.05 7.47 0.15
N LEU A 31 6.02 8.11 0.67
CA LEU A 31 4.84 7.43 1.20
C LEU A 31 4.03 6.74 0.10
N TYR A 32 3.77 7.40 -1.03
CA TYR A 32 3.07 6.77 -2.15
C TYR A 32 3.83 5.58 -2.72
N SER A 33 5.15 5.69 -2.87
CA SER A 33 6.00 4.62 -3.36
C SER A 33 6.05 3.46 -2.36
N ALA A 34 6.12 3.72 -1.06
CA ALA A 34 6.01 2.68 -0.03
C ALA A 34 4.66 1.95 -0.08
N LEU A 35 3.54 2.69 -0.15
CA LEU A 35 2.21 2.10 -0.28
C LEU A 35 2.05 1.32 -1.58
N PHE A 36 2.74 1.73 -2.65
CA PHE A 36 2.77 1.01 -3.92
C PHE A 36 3.42 -0.36 -3.78
N GLU A 37 4.61 -0.43 -3.18
CA GLU A 37 5.32 -1.70 -2.93
C GLU A 37 4.51 -2.67 -2.06
N ILE A 38 3.92 -2.19 -0.97
CA ILE A 38 3.04 -2.99 -0.11
C ILE A 38 1.82 -3.50 -0.90
N GLY A 39 1.24 -2.63 -1.73
CA GLY A 39 0.09 -2.98 -2.54
C GLY A 39 0.38 -4.02 -3.60
N LEU A 40 1.58 -4.01 -4.19
CA LEU A 40 2.02 -5.04 -5.13
C LEU A 40 2.09 -6.42 -4.46
N GLU A 41 2.79 -6.53 -3.33
CA GLU A 41 2.91 -7.80 -2.61
C GLU A 41 1.57 -8.29 -2.08
N SER A 42 0.78 -7.39 -1.51
CA SER A 42 -0.56 -7.75 -1.05
C SER A 42 -1.44 -8.24 -2.20
N ALA A 43 -1.33 -7.69 -3.41
CA ALA A 43 -2.13 -8.10 -4.55
C ALA A 43 -1.76 -9.51 -5.05
N VAL A 44 -0.48 -9.89 -4.96
CA VAL A 44 -0.03 -11.26 -5.27
C VAL A 44 -0.66 -12.26 -4.30
N LEU A 45 -0.82 -11.90 -3.03
CA LEU A 45 -1.36 -12.80 -2.00
C LEU A 45 -2.90 -12.83 -1.94
N VAL A 46 -3.59 -12.02 -2.76
CA VAL A 46 -5.07 -12.00 -2.76
C VAL A 46 -5.62 -13.21 -3.53
N PRO A 47 -6.56 -13.99 -2.94
CA PRO A 47 -7.23 -15.04 -3.69
C PRO A 47 -8.13 -14.46 -4.78
N ILE A 48 -8.07 -15.05 -5.97
CA ILE A 48 -8.83 -14.61 -7.14
C ILE A 48 -10.03 -15.55 -7.38
N ASP A 49 -11.19 -14.94 -7.61
CA ASP A 49 -12.41 -15.62 -8.09
C ASP A 49 -12.95 -14.83 -9.28
N THR A 50 -13.46 -13.61 -9.05
CA THR A 50 -13.99 -12.71 -10.10
C THR A 50 -13.14 -11.45 -10.30
N ASN A 51 -11.90 -11.42 -9.81
CA ASN A 51 -11.02 -10.24 -9.73
C ASN A 51 -11.55 -9.05 -8.89
N THR A 52 -12.78 -9.11 -8.36
CA THR A 52 -13.37 -8.02 -7.59
C THR A 52 -12.53 -7.63 -6.37
N LEU A 53 -11.98 -8.61 -5.65
CA LEU A 53 -11.17 -8.33 -4.46
C LEU A 53 -9.90 -7.59 -4.84
N VAL A 54 -9.08 -8.13 -5.74
CA VAL A 54 -7.81 -7.50 -6.14
C VAL A 54 -8.01 -6.11 -6.74
N ASN A 55 -9.05 -5.92 -7.55
CA ASN A 55 -9.39 -4.63 -8.18
C ASN A 55 -9.99 -3.60 -7.20
N SER A 56 -10.34 -4.02 -5.98
CA SER A 56 -10.85 -3.11 -4.95
C SER A 56 -9.75 -2.46 -4.10
N GLN A 57 -8.47 -2.68 -4.45
CA GLN A 57 -7.35 -2.09 -3.70
C GLN A 57 -7.39 -0.56 -3.79
N PHE A 58 -7.24 0.10 -2.66
CA PHE A 58 -7.12 1.56 -2.57
C PHE A 58 -5.90 1.94 -1.75
N ARG A 59 -5.38 3.15 -2.03
CA ARG A 59 -4.30 3.77 -1.29
C ARG A 59 -4.69 5.22 -1.02
N GLU A 60 -4.57 5.64 0.23
CA GLU A 60 -4.95 6.97 0.70
C GLU A 60 -3.80 7.56 1.51
N VAL A 61 -3.53 8.85 1.30
CA VAL A 61 -2.59 9.60 2.13
C VAL A 61 -3.35 10.74 2.79
N ILE A 62 -3.34 10.75 4.11
CA ILE A 62 -4.01 11.76 4.93
C ILE A 62 -2.95 12.66 5.56
N ILE A 63 -3.11 13.97 5.40
CA ILE A 63 -2.24 14.98 5.98
C ILE A 63 -2.94 15.59 7.20
N LYS A 64 -2.37 15.42 8.39
CA LYS A 64 -2.85 16.04 9.63
C LYS A 64 -1.73 16.89 10.24
N GLY A 65 -1.71 18.18 9.91
CA GLY A 65 -0.63 19.08 10.30
C GLY A 65 0.70 18.63 9.71
N ASN A 66 1.67 18.34 10.58
CA ASN A 66 2.99 17.84 10.17
C ASN A 66 3.06 16.31 10.08
N ARG A 67 1.97 15.59 10.36
CA ARG A 67 1.93 14.13 10.29
C ARG A 67 1.28 13.68 8.98
N LEU A 68 2.05 12.93 8.21
CA LEU A 68 1.57 12.18 7.06
C LEU A 68 1.18 10.77 7.50
N THR A 69 0.03 10.27 7.04
CA THR A 69 -0.40 8.89 7.31
C THR A 69 -0.86 8.26 6.02
N GLY A 70 -0.19 7.18 5.63
CA GLY A 70 -0.57 6.35 4.49
C GLY A 70 -1.50 5.23 4.95
N ARG A 71 -2.51 4.92 4.13
CA ARG A 71 -3.43 3.81 4.32
C ARG A 71 -3.52 3.03 3.02
N ILE A 72 -3.52 1.72 3.12
CA ILE A 72 -3.80 0.82 2.01
C ILE A 72 -4.83 -0.20 2.50
N GLY A 73 -5.71 -0.63 1.60
CA GLY A 73 -6.70 -1.64 1.92
C GLY A 73 -7.47 -2.06 0.69
N TYR A 74 -8.56 -2.79 0.92
CA TYR A 74 -9.48 -3.26 -0.10
C TYR A 74 -10.89 -2.80 0.25
N SER A 75 -11.59 -2.21 -0.72
CA SER A 75 -12.93 -1.65 -0.51
C SER A 75 -14.05 -2.69 -0.65
N ALA A 76 -13.74 -3.90 -1.13
CA ALA A 76 -14.71 -4.98 -1.16
C ALA A 76 -15.19 -5.34 0.27
N ASN A 77 -16.50 -5.32 0.51
CA ASN A 77 -17.10 -5.58 1.83
C ASN A 77 -16.65 -6.91 2.45
N TYR A 78 -16.39 -7.92 1.62
CA TYR A 78 -15.97 -9.25 2.08
C TYR A 78 -14.46 -9.37 2.33
N ALA A 79 -13.67 -8.33 2.01
CA ALA A 79 -12.20 -8.38 2.08
C ALA A 79 -11.70 -8.71 3.48
N ALA A 80 -12.29 -8.12 4.52
CA ALA A 80 -11.90 -8.36 5.92
C ALA A 80 -12.11 -9.83 6.31
N TYR A 81 -13.24 -10.44 5.92
CA TYR A 81 -13.51 -11.85 6.22
C TYR A 81 -12.56 -12.79 5.49
N VAL A 82 -12.20 -12.48 4.24
CA VAL A 82 -11.21 -13.26 3.50
C VAL A 82 -9.83 -13.06 4.12
N HIS A 83 -9.46 -11.83 4.48
CA HIS A 83 -8.18 -11.53 5.11
C HIS A 83 -7.97 -12.31 6.42
N GLU A 84 -9.00 -12.36 7.28
CA GLU A 84 -8.97 -13.03 8.59
C GLU A 84 -9.29 -14.53 8.54
N ALA A 85 -9.59 -15.09 7.37
CA ALA A 85 -9.95 -16.50 7.27
C ALA A 85 -8.79 -17.41 7.68
N LYS A 86 -9.09 -18.50 8.40
CA LYS A 86 -8.08 -19.44 8.95
C LYS A 86 -7.25 -20.21 7.90
N GLY A 87 -7.47 -19.98 6.59
CA GLY A 87 -6.74 -20.69 5.54
C GLY A 87 -6.99 -22.20 5.49
N ILE A 88 -8.13 -22.69 5.98
CA ILE A 88 -8.39 -24.15 6.13
C ILE A 88 -8.24 -24.92 4.80
N HIS A 89 -8.51 -24.27 3.68
CA HIS A 89 -8.42 -24.85 2.33
C HIS A 89 -7.14 -24.48 1.57
N LEU A 90 -6.21 -23.76 2.21
CA LEU A 90 -4.95 -23.36 1.59
C LEU A 90 -4.15 -24.61 1.19
N GLY A 91 -3.72 -24.68 -0.06
CA GLY A 91 -2.96 -25.82 -0.62
C GLY A 91 -3.73 -27.13 -0.75
N LYS A 92 -5.03 -27.17 -0.43
CA LYS A 92 -5.85 -28.41 -0.47
C LYS A 92 -6.53 -28.67 -1.82
N ASN A 93 -6.36 -27.78 -2.80
CA ASN A 93 -7.02 -27.87 -4.11
C ASN A 93 -8.54 -28.12 -3.99
N THR A 94 -9.19 -27.48 -3.01
CA THR A 94 -10.63 -27.63 -2.78
C THR A 94 -11.38 -26.79 -3.81
N PRO A 95 -12.21 -27.39 -4.69
CA PRO A 95 -12.99 -26.62 -5.67
C PRO A 95 -13.96 -25.67 -4.98
N ARG A 96 -14.14 -24.46 -5.53
CA ARG A 96 -15.16 -23.53 -5.04
C ARG A 96 -16.57 -24.08 -5.28
N PRO A 97 -17.52 -23.83 -4.37
CA PRO A 97 -18.94 -24.11 -4.62
C PRO A 97 -19.43 -23.36 -5.87
N VAL A 98 -20.13 -24.06 -6.74
CA VAL A 98 -20.71 -23.51 -7.98
C VAL A 98 -22.22 -23.34 -7.83
N ARG A 99 -22.80 -22.40 -8.59
CA ARG A 99 -24.25 -22.22 -8.61
C ARG A 99 -24.92 -23.35 -9.39
N LYS A 100 -26.23 -23.55 -9.17
CA LYS A 100 -27.02 -24.52 -9.94
C LYS A 100 -26.94 -24.18 -11.43
N GLY A 101 -26.45 -25.11 -12.25
CA GLY A 101 -26.26 -24.94 -13.70
C GLY A 101 -24.85 -24.58 -14.13
N GLU A 102 -23.93 -24.27 -13.20
CA GLU A 102 -22.50 -24.10 -13.49
C GLU A 102 -21.77 -25.46 -13.44
N ALA A 103 -20.78 -25.65 -14.31
CA ALA A 103 -19.98 -26.87 -14.33
C ALA A 103 -19.12 -26.99 -13.05
N PRO A 104 -19.02 -28.17 -12.41
CA PRO A 104 -18.14 -28.38 -11.27
C PRO A 104 -16.70 -27.96 -11.58
N GLY A 105 -16.06 -27.21 -10.68
CA GLY A 105 -14.68 -26.74 -10.85
C GLY A 105 -14.51 -25.51 -11.75
N SER A 106 -15.56 -25.02 -12.42
CA SER A 106 -15.50 -23.83 -13.29
C SER A 106 -15.04 -22.53 -12.59
N ARG A 107 -15.11 -22.47 -11.26
CA ARG A 107 -14.73 -21.32 -10.44
C ARG A 107 -13.32 -21.43 -9.85
N GLY A 108 -12.56 -22.46 -10.21
CA GLY A 108 -11.25 -22.74 -9.62
C GLY A 108 -11.31 -23.18 -8.16
N ASN A 109 -10.14 -23.19 -7.51
CA ASN A 109 -10.01 -23.63 -6.12
C ASN A 109 -10.16 -22.49 -5.10
N ILE A 110 -10.48 -22.83 -3.86
CA ILE A 110 -10.39 -21.89 -2.74
C ILE A 110 -8.91 -21.61 -2.50
N TRP A 111 -8.53 -20.34 -2.38
CA TRP A 111 -7.13 -19.89 -2.26
C TRP A 111 -6.25 -20.21 -3.48
N ASP A 112 -6.86 -20.37 -4.66
CA ASP A 112 -6.11 -20.68 -5.88
C ASP A 112 -5.01 -19.65 -6.21
N THR A 113 -4.08 -20.05 -7.08
CA THR A 113 -2.90 -19.29 -7.53
C THR A 113 -1.88 -19.07 -6.41
N SER A 114 -2.06 -18.00 -5.62
CA SER A 114 -1.15 -17.53 -4.58
C SER A 114 -1.91 -16.92 -3.40
N GLY A 115 -3.22 -17.19 -3.33
CA GLY A 115 -4.08 -16.60 -2.32
C GLY A 115 -3.70 -17.07 -0.92
N GLU A 116 -3.46 -16.15 0.00
CA GLU A 116 -3.18 -16.46 1.39
C GLU A 116 -4.00 -15.60 2.34
N PRO A 117 -4.40 -16.13 3.51
CA PRO A 117 -4.85 -15.31 4.63
C PRO A 117 -3.81 -14.27 5.00
N LYS A 118 -4.27 -13.20 5.63
CA LYS A 118 -3.43 -12.09 6.09
C LYS A 118 -2.63 -11.42 4.96
N PHE A 119 -3.15 -11.43 3.73
CA PHE A 119 -2.47 -10.90 2.53
C PHE A 119 -1.96 -9.45 2.64
N LEU A 120 -2.63 -8.55 3.38
CA LEU A 120 -2.13 -7.19 3.62
C LEU A 120 -0.95 -7.15 4.61
N GLU A 121 -1.03 -7.93 5.69
CA GLU A 121 0.02 -7.99 6.72
C GLU A 121 1.27 -8.64 6.14
N LYS A 122 1.12 -9.84 5.56
CA LYS A 122 2.19 -10.55 4.86
C LYS A 122 2.74 -9.75 3.68
N GLY A 123 1.86 -9.07 2.93
CA GLY A 123 2.30 -8.21 1.83
C GLY A 123 3.19 -7.07 2.31
N ALA A 124 2.85 -6.45 3.44
CA ALA A 124 3.68 -5.42 4.05
C ALA A 124 5.00 -5.98 4.60
N GLU A 125 4.98 -7.17 5.21
CA GLU A 125 6.19 -7.86 5.69
C GLU A 125 7.13 -8.20 4.53
N ASN A 126 6.61 -8.78 3.46
CA ASN A 126 7.39 -9.13 2.25
C ASN A 126 7.96 -7.89 1.54
N ALA A 127 7.23 -6.78 1.58
CA ALA A 127 7.66 -5.53 0.95
C ALA A 127 8.69 -4.73 1.77
N ARG A 128 8.98 -5.11 3.01
CA ARG A 128 9.71 -4.29 3.98
C ARG A 128 11.03 -3.72 3.44
N ASP A 129 11.89 -4.56 2.88
CA ASP A 129 13.20 -4.13 2.37
C ASP A 129 13.06 -3.19 1.17
N ARG A 130 12.07 -3.42 0.30
CA ARG A 130 11.81 -2.56 -0.86
C ARG A 130 11.19 -1.23 -0.45
N VAL A 131 10.31 -1.24 0.55
CA VAL A 131 9.77 -0.03 1.17
C VAL A 131 10.90 0.82 1.72
N ASP A 132 11.80 0.23 2.51
CA ASP A 132 12.95 0.94 3.08
C ASP A 132 13.86 1.52 2.00
N ALA A 133 14.15 0.74 0.95
CA ALA A 133 14.97 1.17 -0.18
C ALA A 133 14.33 2.34 -0.95
N VAL A 134 13.03 2.23 -1.25
CA VAL A 134 12.26 3.26 -1.94
C VAL A 134 12.19 4.55 -1.13
N ILE A 135 11.94 4.46 0.18
CA ILE A 135 11.87 5.64 1.04
C ILE A 135 13.21 6.37 1.03
N ARG A 136 14.33 5.66 1.20
CA ARG A 136 15.67 6.27 1.14
C ARG A 136 15.91 6.98 -0.18
N ARG A 137 15.62 6.30 -1.30
CA ARG A 137 15.74 6.87 -2.65
C ARG A 137 14.91 8.15 -2.80
N GLU A 138 13.64 8.14 -2.40
CA GLU A 138 12.76 9.30 -2.56
C GLU A 138 13.16 10.50 -1.68
N MET A 139 13.81 10.24 -0.54
CA MET A 139 14.32 11.28 0.36
C MET A 139 15.65 11.88 -0.13
N GLU A 140 16.47 11.10 -0.83
CA GLU A 140 17.72 11.57 -1.45
C GLU A 140 17.48 12.50 -2.66
N LEU A 141 16.33 12.36 -3.35
CA LEU A 141 15.90 13.17 -4.52
C LEU A 141 15.44 14.59 -4.19
#